data_AF-A0A0G0KQ05-F1
#
_entry.id   AF-A0A0G0KQ05-F1
#
_cell.length_a   1.000
_cell.length_b   1.000
_cell.length_c   1.000
_cell.angle_alpha   90.00
_cell.angle_beta   90.00
_cell.angle_gamma   90.00
#
_symmetry.space_group_name_H-M   'P 1'
#
loop_
_entity.id
_entity.type
_entity.pdbx_description
1 polymer ?
#
loop_
_entity_poly.entity_id
_entity_poly.type
_entity_poly.pdbx_seq_one_letter_code
_entity_poly.pdbx_strand_id
1 'polypeptide(L)' 'MAAGRPIIASDLPSLREILDNSNAIFFKPDLAKSLSETTLTLLAHPELQERLANQALKDVEEYTWDKRAKSVMDFLKK' A
#
# COMPACT_ATOMS: atom_id res chain seq x y z
N MET A 1 4.54 1.15 -2.72
CA MET A 1 4.27 -0.01 -3.57
C MET A 1 5.43 -0.19 -4.57
N ALA A 2 5.42 0.45 -5.75
CA ALA A 2 6.47 0.28 -6.78
C ALA A 2 7.90 0.63 -6.35
N ALA A 3 8.07 1.56 -5.40
CA ALA A 3 9.39 1.94 -4.90
C ALA A 3 10.05 0.89 -3.97
N GLY A 4 9.36 -0.22 -3.66
CA GLY A 4 9.90 -1.23 -2.73
C GLY A 4 10.13 -0.68 -1.32
N ARG A 5 9.24 0.20 -0.84
CA ARG A 5 9.31 0.82 0.48
C ARG A 5 8.05 0.46 1.27
N PRO A 6 8.16 0.27 2.61
CA PRO A 6 6.98 0.07 3.45
C PRO A 6 6.11 1.33 3.44
N ILE A 7 4.81 1.13 3.64
CA ILE A 7 3.80 2.20 3.52
C ILE A 7 3.13 2.40 4.87
N ILE A 8 3.16 3.63 5.36
CA ILE A 8 2.29 4.09 6.44
C ILE A 8 1.17 4.91 5.80
N ALA A 9 -0.09 4.56 6.08
CA ALA A 9 -1.25 5.18 5.46
C ALA A 9 -2.33 5.53 6.50
N SER A 10 -3.11 6.58 6.25
CA SER A 10 -4.31 6.86 7.05
C SER A 10 -5.33 5.74 6.82
N ASP A 11 -6.06 5.34 7.86
CA ASP A 11 -7.15 4.35 7.74
C ASP A 11 -8.40 4.95 7.09
N LEU A 12 -8.31 5.19 5.77
CA LEU A 12 -9.36 5.78 4.95
C LEU A 12 -9.92 4.77 3.95
N PRO A 13 -11.23 4.77 3.66
CA PRO A 13 -11.84 3.83 2.71
C PRO A 13 -11.18 3.83 1.33
N SER A 14 -10.84 5.00 0.79
CA SER A 14 -10.20 5.11 -0.53
C SER A 14 -8.80 4.52 -0.59
N LEU A 15 -8.07 4.51 0.53
CA LEU A 15 -6.76 3.85 0.62
C LEU A 15 -6.92 2.35 0.82
N ARG A 16 -8.00 1.91 1.51
CA ARG A 16 -8.34 0.49 1.70
C ARG A 16 -8.74 -0.24 0.42
N GLU A 17 -9.06 0.48 -0.66
CA GLU A 17 -9.29 -0.12 -1.99
C GLU A 17 -8.03 -0.78 -2.58
N ILE A 18 -6.85 -0.29 -2.19
CA ILE A 18 -5.55 -0.72 -2.72
C ILE A 18 -4.66 -1.31 -1.62
N LEU A 19 -4.76 -0.79 -0.40
CA LEU A 19 -3.91 -1.12 0.72
C LEU A 19 -4.66 -1.95 1.76
N ASP A 20 -4.00 -2.95 2.33
CA ASP A 20 -4.50 -3.76 3.43
C ASP A 20 -3.39 -4.04 4.45
N ASN A 21 -3.70 -4.85 5.47
CA ASN A 21 -2.75 -5.14 6.56
C ASN A 21 -1.58 -6.04 6.12
N SER A 22 -1.60 -6.57 4.89
CA SER A 22 -0.52 -7.35 4.31
C SER A 22 0.54 -6.47 3.65
N ASN A 23 0.15 -5.32 3.09
CA ASN A 23 1.02 -4.46 2.28
C ASN A 23 1.22 -3.03 2.83
N ALA A 24 0.49 -2.64 3.87
CA ALA A 24 0.66 -1.38 4.57
C ALA A 24 0.41 -1.52 6.08
N ILE A 25 0.81 -0.49 6.83
CA ILE A 25 0.40 -0.28 8.21
C ILE A 25 -0.41 1.01 8.30
N PHE A 26 -1.48 0.99 9.10
CA PHE A 26 -2.43 2.10 9.17
C PHE A 26 -2.32 2.89 10.47
N PHE A 27 -2.65 4.18 10.39
CA PHE A 27 -2.85 5.04 11.54
C PHE A 27 -4.23 5.69 11.49
N LYS A 28 -4.74 6.11 12.64
CA LYS A 28 -6.05 6.77 12.74
C LYS A 28 -5.99 8.16 12.08
N PRO A 29 -6.89 8.48 11.13
CA PRO A 29 -6.98 9.81 10.53
C PRO A 29 -7.12 10.91 11.60
N ASP A 30 -6.55 12.08 11.31
CA ASP A 30 -6.64 13.29 12.15
C ASP A 30 -6.07 13.14 13.58
N LEU A 31 -5.30 12.08 13.85
CA LEU A 31 -4.67 11.83 15.14
C LEU A 31 -3.15 11.74 14.99
N ALA A 32 -2.45 12.87 15.16
CA ALA A 32 -0.99 12.96 15.06
C ALA A 32 -0.26 11.93 15.95
N LYS A 33 -0.79 11.66 17.14
CA LYS A 33 -0.25 10.64 18.06
C LYS A 33 -0.24 9.25 17.41
N SER A 34 -1.32 8.86 16.75
CA SER A 34 -1.40 7.55 16.06
C SER A 34 -0.39 7.44 14.93
N LEU A 35 -0.19 8.51 14.14
CA LEU A 35 0.85 8.51 13.11
C LEU A 35 2.25 8.32 13.72
N SER A 36 2.56 9.03 14.81
CA SER A 36 3.86 8.91 15.48
C SER A 36 4.10 7.50 16.03
N GLU A 37 3.11 6.90 16.70
CA GLU A 37 3.19 5.55 17.25
C GLU A 37 3.35 4.50 16.15
N THR A 38 2.59 4.61 15.06
CA THR A 38 2.70 3.71 13.91
C THR A 38 4.08 3.84 13.24
N THR A 39 4.61 5.06 13.13
CA THR A 39 5.94 5.31 12.56
C THR A 39 7.04 4.70 13.43
N LEU A 40 7.00 4.93 14.74
CA LEU A 40 7.96 4.35 15.68
C LEU A 40 7.88 2.82 15.70
N THR A 41 6.67 2.27 15.67
CA THR A 41 6.45 0.81 15.57
C THR A 41 7.12 0.26 14.33
N LEU A 42 6.91 0.88 13.17
CA LEU A 42 7.52 0.43 11.92
C LEU A 42 9.05 0.54 11.98
N LEU A 43 9.60 1.64 12.50
CA LEU A 43 11.06 1.84 12.65
C LEU A 43 11.71 0.81 13.57
N ALA A 44 11.02 0.37 14.62
CA ALA A 44 11.53 -0.61 15.58
C ALA A 44 11.50 -2.06 15.08
N HIS A 45 10.81 -2.36 13.98
CA HIS A 45 10.63 -3.73 13.47
C HIS A 45 11.10 -3.87 12.01
N PRO A 46 12.40 -4.07 11.75
CA PRO A 46 12.95 -4.22 10.40
C PRO A 46 12.30 -5.35 9.58
N GLU A 47 11.99 -6.49 10.21
CA GLU A 47 11.31 -7.60 9.53
C GLU A 47 9.91 -7.21 9.02
N LEU A 48 9.19 -6.38 9.80
CA LEU A 48 7.90 -5.85 9.38
C LEU A 48 8.06 -4.90 8.19
N GLN A 49 9.09 -4.06 8.18
CA GLN A 49 9.38 -3.17 7.05
C GLN A 49 9.61 -3.96 5.77
N GLU A 50 10.47 -4.97 5.82
CA GLU A 50 10.80 -5.81 4.68
C GLU A 50 9.57 -6.57 4.17
N ARG A 51 8.81 -7.19 5.08
CA ARG A 51 7.58 -7.90 4.73
C ARG A 51 6.57 -7.00 4.01
N LEU A 52 6.29 -5.82 4.56
CA LEU A 52 5.34 -4.87 3.96
C LEU A 52 5.86 -4.34 2.62
N ALA A 53 7.14 -3.99 2.52
CA ALA A 53 7.74 -3.50 1.29
C ALA A 53 7.68 -4.53 0.16
N ASN A 54 8.03 -5.79 0.46
CA ASN A 54 8.03 -6.88 -0.51
C ASN A 54 6.61 -7.21 -0.98
N GLN A 55 5.64 -7.28 -0.06
CA GLN A 55 4.26 -7.52 -0.42
C GLN A 55 3.71 -6.36 -1.27
N ALA A 56 3.93 -5.11 -0.86
CA ALA A 56 3.49 -3.93 -1.61
C ALA A 56 4.14 -3.80 -2.98
N LEU A 57 5.38 -4.28 -3.14
CA LEU A 57 6.07 -4.33 -4.43
C LEU A 57 5.44 -5.37 -5.35
N LYS A 58 5.11 -6.55 -4.81
CA LYS A 58 4.41 -7.60 -5.56
C LYS A 58 3.01 -7.15 -6.00
N ASP A 59 2.24 -6.56 -5.10
CA ASP A 59 0.87 -6.14 -5.39
C ASP A 59 0.81 -5.07 -6.48
N VAL A 60 1.84 -4.22 -6.58
CA VAL A 60 1.89 -3.14 -7.58
C VAL A 60 1.93 -3.66 -9.02
N GLU A 61 2.35 -4.92 -9.22
CA GLU A 61 2.40 -5.53 -10.54
C GLU A 61 1.00 -5.61 -11.18
N GLU A 62 -0.08 -5.61 -10.39
CA GLU A 62 -1.47 -5.55 -10.87
C GLU A 62 -1.90 -4.14 -11.33
N TYR A 63 -1.20 -3.10 -10.90
CA TYR A 63 -1.57 -1.70 -11.14
C TYR A 63 -0.70 -1.01 -12.21
N THR A 64 -0.03 -1.79 -13.05
CA THR A 64 0.82 -1.26 -14.13
C THR A 64 0.01 -0.60 -15.24
N TRP A 65 0.63 0.33 -15.95
CA TRP A 65 0.03 0.97 -17.12
C TRP A 65 -0.31 -0.04 -18.22
N ASP A 66 0.55 -1.05 -18.45
CA ASP A 66 0.30 -2.10 -19.43
C ASP A 66 -0.96 -2.92 -19.12
N LYS A 67 -1.13 -3.34 -17.86
CA LYS A 67 -2.35 -4.05 -17.43
C LYS A 67 -3.58 -3.17 -17.58
N ARG A 68 -3.49 -1.91 -17.17
CA ARG A 68 -4.60 -0.96 -17.31
C ARG A 68 -4.97 -0.72 -18.77
N ALA A 69 -4.00 -0.50 -19.65
CA ALA A 69 -4.21 -0.31 -21.08
C ALA A 69 -4.88 -1.55 -21.70
N LYS A 70 -4.42 -2.75 -21.34
CA LYS A 70 -5.05 -4.01 -21.77
C LYS A 70 -6.53 -4.08 -21.34
N SER A 71 -6.84 -3.79 -20.07
CA SER A 71 -8.24 -3.81 -19.59
C SER A 71 -9.15 -2.83 -20.35
N VAL A 72 -8.66 -1.62 -20.64
CA VAL A 72 -9.43 -0.63 -21.43
C VAL A 72 -9.63 -1.11 -22.86
N MET A 73 -8.59 -1.64 -23.51
CA MET A 73 -8.71 -2.16 -24.88
C MET A 73 -9.63 -3.37 -24.97
N ASP A 74 -9.61 -4.25 -23.98
CA ASP A 74 -10.50 -5.42 -23.90
C ASP A 74 -11.96 -5.00 -23.69
N PHE A 75 -12.20 -3.93 -22.92
CA PHE A 75 -13.53 -3.33 -22.77
C PHE A 75 -14.06 -2.74 -24.08
N LEU A 76 -13.23 -2.05 -24.85
CA LEU A 76 -13.63 -1.42 -26.13
C LEU A 76 -13.90 -2.42 -27.26
N LYS A 77 -13.38 -3.66 -27.15
CA LYS A 77 -13.59 -4.74 -28.14
C LYS A 77 -14.88 -5.53 -27.90
N LYS A 78 -15.54 -5.34 -26.76
CA LYS A 78 -16.86 -5.91 -26.45
C LYS A 78 -17.96 -5.00 -26.98
#